data_AF-A0A2T5HDZ2-F1
#
_entry.id   AF-A0A2T5HDZ2-F1
#
_cell.length_a   1.000
_cell.length_b   1.000
_cell.length_c   1.000
_cell.angle_alpha   90.00
_cell.angle_beta   90.00
_cell.angle_gamma   90.00
#
_symmetry.space_group_name_H-M   'P 1'
#
loop_
_entity.id
_entity.type
_entity.pdbx_description
1 polymer ?
#
loop_
_entity_poly.entity_id
_entity_poly.type
_entity_poly.pdbx_seq_one_letter_code
_entity_poly.pdbx_strand_id
1 'polypeptide(L)'
;MSVCKELNPLTQAAVFVSIILSCTGASAQTGEAPPQPEKTKTVTMVVGEQGPDGCELLGKVKGSSKENESGEDNTPYVDRLIKARNNLRNEAQQLGGDTVHIIYSNNSGRYEIPGGDKEIIFVGNVYRCE
;
A
#
# COMPACT_ATOMS: atom_id res chain seq x y z
N MET A 1 -17.98 -9.98 62.11
CA MET A 1 -16.61 -9.49 61.80
C MET A 1 -16.79 -8.42 60.73
N SER A 2 -16.53 -7.12 60.88
CA SER A 2 -15.58 -6.35 61.72
C SER A 2 -16.26 -5.02 62.11
N VAL A 3 -16.38 -4.68 63.40
CA VAL A 3 -15.44 -3.87 64.20
C VAL A 3 -15.10 -2.53 63.55
N CYS A 4 -15.83 -1.48 63.96
CA CYS A 4 -15.36 -0.09 63.90
C CYS A 4 -14.05 0.01 64.66
N LYS A 5 -13.01 0.61 64.05
CA LYS A 5 -11.77 0.95 64.75
C LYS A 5 -11.50 2.44 64.63
N GLU A 6 -11.19 3.01 65.79
CA GLU A 6 -11.09 4.42 66.11
C GLU A 6 -10.01 5.20 65.32
N LEU A 7 -10.28 6.50 65.21
CA LEU A 7 -9.30 7.56 65.01
C LEU A 7 -8.32 7.62 66.19
N ASN A 8 -7.05 7.89 65.92
CA ASN A 8 -6.21 8.67 66.84
C ASN A 8 -5.00 9.31 66.10
N PRO A 9 -4.34 10.32 66.70
CA PRO A 9 -4.04 11.58 66.03
C PRO A 9 -2.52 11.84 66.04
N LEU A 10 -2.12 13.07 65.69
CA LEU A 10 -0.78 13.64 65.80
C LEU A 10 0.17 13.10 64.70
N THR A 11 0.86 13.91 63.90
CA THR A 11 1.49 15.19 64.24
C THR A 11 1.97 15.87 62.96
N GLN A 12 2.06 17.20 63.04
CA GLN A 12 3.06 18.04 62.37
C GLN A 12 2.74 18.57 60.95
N ALA A 13 2.19 19.79 60.99
CA ALA A 13 2.48 20.96 60.16
C ALA A 13 3.29 20.76 58.86
N ALA A 14 2.66 21.09 57.73
CA ALA A 14 3.09 22.24 56.93
C ALA A 14 2.02 22.55 55.87
N VAL A 15 1.51 23.77 55.95
CA VAL A 15 0.69 24.40 54.92
C VAL A 15 1.58 24.71 53.72
N PHE A 16 1.28 24.14 52.56
CA PHE A 16 1.65 24.76 51.27
C PHE A 16 0.41 24.81 50.40
N VAL A 17 -0.30 25.94 50.53
CA VAL A 17 -1.27 26.42 49.57
C VAL A 17 -0.51 26.74 48.29
N SER A 18 -0.88 26.10 47.19
CA SER A 18 -0.57 26.59 45.85
C SER A 18 -1.86 26.59 45.05
N ILE A 19 -2.46 27.77 44.99
CA ILE A 19 -3.58 28.11 44.13
C ILE A 19 -3.01 28.17 42.70
N ILE A 20 -3.41 27.24 41.83
CA ILE A 20 -3.32 27.45 40.39
C ILE A 20 -4.73 27.47 39.82
N LEU A 21 -5.14 28.70 39.55
CA LEU A 21 -6.31 29.12 38.82
C LEU A 21 -6.12 28.68 37.36
N SER A 22 -7.01 27.85 36.81
CA SER A 22 -7.12 27.67 35.36
C SER A 22 -8.58 27.49 35.00
N CYS A 23 -9.10 28.50 34.31
CA CYS A 23 -10.47 28.59 33.84
C CYS A 23 -10.84 27.42 32.93
N THR A 24 -12.09 26.99 33.09
CA THR A 24 -12.87 26.17 32.17
C THR A 24 -12.84 26.74 30.75
N GLY A 25 -12.35 25.95 29.81
CA GLY A 25 -12.66 26.06 28.39
C GLY A 25 -13.20 24.73 27.92
N ALA A 26 -14.51 24.53 28.04
CA ALA A 26 -15.19 23.45 27.36
C ALA A 26 -15.21 23.78 25.86
N SER A 27 -14.45 23.04 25.06
CA SER A 27 -14.68 22.93 23.62
C SER A 27 -14.75 21.45 23.26
N ALA A 28 -15.90 21.09 22.70
CA ALA A 28 -16.22 19.79 22.16
C ALA A 28 -15.49 19.56 20.82
N GLN A 29 -15.34 18.27 20.45
CA GLN A 29 -15.07 17.74 19.10
C GLN A 29 -13.67 18.07 18.55
N THR A 30 -12.91 17.17 17.94
CA THR A 30 -13.18 15.91 17.24
C THR A 30 -12.00 14.96 17.49
N GLY A 31 -12.28 13.73 17.91
CA GLY A 31 -11.32 12.66 17.74
C GLY A 31 -11.24 12.34 16.25
N GLU A 32 -10.31 12.95 15.54
CA GLU A 32 -9.85 12.39 14.27
C GLU A 32 -9.20 11.05 14.60
N ALA A 33 -9.91 9.97 14.28
CA ALA A 33 -9.27 8.67 14.15
C ALA A 33 -8.08 8.86 13.21
N PRO A 34 -6.89 8.31 13.54
CA PRO A 34 -5.76 8.34 12.62
C PRO A 34 -6.25 7.84 11.25
N PRO A 35 -5.88 8.49 10.12
CA PRO A 35 -6.27 8.01 8.81
C PRO A 35 -5.90 6.52 8.74
N GLN A 36 -6.91 5.65 8.63
CA GLN A 36 -6.63 4.26 8.34
C GLN A 36 -5.87 4.25 7.01
N PRO A 37 -4.73 3.56 6.91
CA PRO A 37 -4.03 3.46 5.65
C PRO A 37 -5.05 2.94 4.63
N GLU A 38 -5.28 3.71 3.55
CA GLU A 38 -6.12 3.26 2.45
C GLU A 38 -5.67 1.86 2.11
N LYS A 39 -6.56 0.89 2.30
CA LYS A 39 -6.30 -0.50 1.97
C LYS A 39 -5.88 -0.50 0.51
N THR A 40 -4.59 -0.74 0.24
CA THR A 40 -4.03 -0.62 -1.11
C THR A 40 -4.90 -1.45 -2.05
N LYS A 41 -5.70 -0.79 -2.90
CA LYS A 41 -6.57 -1.47 -3.85
C LYS A 41 -5.66 -2.39 -4.68
N THR A 42 -6.02 -3.67 -4.76
CA THR A 42 -5.24 -4.63 -5.54
C THR A 42 -5.41 -4.29 -7.02
N VAL A 43 -4.31 -4.16 -7.75
CA VAL A 43 -4.36 -3.90 -9.19
C VAL A 43 -4.85 -5.13 -9.95
N THR A 44 -6.01 -5.00 -10.58
CA THR A 44 -6.60 -6.00 -11.48
C THR A 44 -5.95 -5.89 -12.85
N MET A 45 -5.56 -7.01 -13.46
CA MET A 45 -5.07 -7.04 -14.83
C MET A 45 -6.09 -7.73 -15.72
N VAL A 46 -6.52 -7.02 -16.75
CA VAL A 46 -7.49 -7.51 -17.73
C VAL A 46 -6.81 -7.68 -19.09
N VAL A 47 -7.23 -8.70 -19.83
CA VAL A 47 -6.73 -9.04 -21.17
C VAL A 47 -7.94 -9.13 -22.09
N GLY A 48 -7.81 -8.62 -23.32
CA GLY A 48 -8.89 -8.63 -24.31
C GLY A 48 -8.71 -7.49 -25.30
N GLU A 49 -9.59 -7.41 -26.29
CA GLU A 49 -9.53 -6.35 -27.32
C GLU A 49 -9.91 -4.97 -26.75
N GLN A 50 -10.80 -4.94 -25.76
CA GLN A 50 -11.40 -3.72 -25.22
C GLN A 50 -10.96 -3.50 -23.77
N GLY A 51 -10.73 -2.23 -23.42
CA GLY A 51 -10.48 -1.82 -22.05
C GLY A 51 -11.77 -1.81 -21.21
N PRO A 52 -11.66 -1.56 -19.90
CA PRO A 52 -12.84 -1.49 -19.03
C PRO A 52 -13.70 -0.25 -19.35
N ASP A 53 -15.01 -0.44 -19.39
CA ASP A 53 -15.99 0.63 -19.56
C ASP A 53 -16.19 1.42 -18.25
N GLY A 54 -16.46 2.71 -18.37
CA GLY A 54 -16.78 3.57 -17.22
C GLY A 54 -15.60 3.91 -16.30
N CYS A 55 -14.37 3.51 -16.64
CA CYS A 55 -13.17 3.82 -15.86
C CYS A 55 -12.38 5.01 -16.44
N GLU A 56 -11.73 5.77 -15.56
CA GLU A 56 -10.84 6.88 -15.93
C GLU A 56 -9.51 6.34 -16.45
N LEU A 57 -9.08 6.73 -17.66
CA LEU A 57 -7.76 6.40 -18.20
C LEU A 57 -6.68 7.29 -17.57
N LEU A 58 -5.72 6.69 -16.86
CA LEU A 58 -4.65 7.40 -16.15
C LEU A 58 -3.33 7.44 -16.93
N GLY A 59 -3.11 6.51 -17.85
CA GLY A 59 -1.88 6.48 -18.65
C GLY A 59 -1.54 5.10 -19.20
N LYS A 60 -0.28 4.95 -19.63
CA LYS A 60 0.28 3.70 -20.16
C LYS A 60 1.51 3.32 -19.35
N VAL A 61 1.65 2.03 -19.03
CA VAL A 61 2.75 1.49 -18.24
C VAL A 61 3.38 0.27 -18.92
N LYS A 62 4.63 -0.02 -18.55
CA LYS A 62 5.37 -1.21 -18.97
C LYS A 62 5.85 -1.96 -17.73
N GLY A 63 5.62 -3.27 -17.68
CA GLY A 63 6.29 -4.16 -16.73
C GLY A 63 7.26 -5.07 -17.49
N SER A 64 8.50 -5.19 -17.00
CA SER A 64 9.52 -6.07 -17.58
C SER A 64 10.14 -6.97 -16.51
N SER A 65 10.51 -8.20 -16.89
CA SER A 65 11.29 -9.08 -16.03
C SER A 65 12.75 -8.66 -15.88
N LYS A 66 13.30 -7.84 -16.81
CA LYS A 66 14.71 -7.43 -16.85
C LYS A 66 14.96 -5.99 -16.41
N GLU A 67 13.98 -5.35 -15.80
CA GLU A 67 14.14 -3.97 -15.34
C GLU A 67 15.37 -3.83 -14.43
N ASN A 68 16.35 -3.04 -14.88
CA ASN A 68 17.64 -2.77 -14.23
C ASN A 68 18.62 -3.96 -14.09
N GLU A 69 18.43 -5.06 -14.81
CA GLU A 69 19.35 -6.21 -14.80
C GLU A 69 20.23 -6.24 -16.05
N SER A 70 21.55 -6.30 -15.84
CA SER A 70 22.53 -6.52 -16.92
C SER A 70 23.24 -7.85 -16.65
N GLY A 71 22.98 -8.85 -17.51
CA GLY A 71 23.60 -10.16 -17.37
C GLY A 71 22.82 -11.29 -18.01
N GLU A 72 23.43 -12.48 -17.98
CA GLU A 72 22.79 -13.71 -18.41
C GLU A 72 21.76 -14.14 -17.35
N ASP A 73 20.50 -14.16 -17.75
CA ASP A 73 19.37 -14.42 -16.85
C ASP A 73 19.09 -15.94 -16.78
N ASN A 74 19.53 -16.56 -15.68
CA ASN A 74 19.23 -17.95 -15.35
C ASN A 74 17.98 -18.09 -14.46
N THR A 75 17.28 -17.00 -14.15
CA THR A 75 16.05 -17.03 -13.35
C THR A 75 15.00 -17.87 -14.08
N PRO A 76 14.27 -18.77 -13.42
CA PRO A 76 13.23 -19.58 -14.05
C PRO A 76 12.12 -18.75 -14.71
N TYR A 77 11.50 -19.29 -15.78
CA TYR A 77 10.38 -18.66 -16.49
C TYR A 77 9.28 -18.10 -15.57
N VAL A 78 8.84 -18.91 -14.60
CA VAL A 78 7.74 -18.54 -13.69
C VAL A 78 8.10 -17.32 -12.86
N ASP A 79 9.34 -17.24 -12.38
CA ASP A 79 9.82 -16.12 -11.57
C ASP A 79 9.93 -14.85 -12.40
N ARG A 80 10.42 -14.94 -13.66
CA ARG A 80 10.43 -13.82 -14.60
C ARG A 80 9.01 -13.32 -14.90
N LEU A 81 8.05 -14.24 -15.04
CA LEU A 81 6.64 -13.91 -15.29
C LEU A 81 6.02 -13.17 -14.09
N ILE A 82 6.27 -13.65 -12.88
CA ILE A 82 5.82 -13.02 -11.63
C ILE A 82 6.46 -11.63 -11.51
N LYS A 83 7.76 -11.50 -11.78
CA LYS A 83 8.48 -10.23 -11.73
C LYS A 83 7.92 -9.21 -12.71
N ALA A 84 7.78 -9.55 -14.00
CA ALA A 84 7.21 -8.65 -15.00
C ALA A 84 5.79 -8.18 -14.62
N ARG A 85 4.99 -9.10 -14.08
CA ARG A 85 3.62 -8.81 -13.61
C ARG A 85 3.61 -7.87 -12.41
N ASN A 86 4.50 -8.08 -11.45
CA ASN A 86 4.61 -7.22 -10.27
C ASN A 86 5.11 -5.84 -10.64
N ASN A 87 6.09 -5.73 -11.53
CA ASN A 87 6.57 -4.43 -12.01
C ASN A 87 5.45 -3.67 -12.74
N LEU A 88 4.66 -4.35 -13.58
CA LEU A 88 3.48 -3.74 -14.22
C LEU A 88 2.48 -3.19 -13.18
N ARG A 89 2.22 -3.95 -12.10
CA ARG A 89 1.33 -3.49 -11.01
C ARG A 89 1.91 -2.31 -10.27
N ASN A 90 3.21 -2.33 -9.97
CA ASN A 90 3.88 -1.23 -9.26
C ASN A 90 3.81 0.06 -10.07
N GLU A 91 4.04 0.00 -11.39
CA GLU A 91 3.90 1.15 -12.28
C GLU A 91 2.44 1.66 -12.32
N ALA A 92 1.45 0.76 -12.35
CA ALA A 92 0.05 1.15 -12.30
C ALA A 92 -0.34 1.82 -10.96
N GLN A 93 0.20 1.32 -9.85
CA GLN A 93 0.02 1.92 -8.52
C GLN A 93 0.64 3.31 -8.43
N GLN A 94 1.80 3.53 -9.05
CA GLN A 94 2.43 4.87 -9.11
C GLN A 94 1.55 5.90 -9.83
N LEU A 95 0.72 5.46 -10.78
CA LEU A 95 -0.28 6.31 -11.43
C LEU A 95 -1.60 6.44 -10.63
N GLY A 96 -1.73 5.74 -9.50
CA GLY A 96 -2.94 5.73 -8.69
C GLY A 96 -4.12 4.98 -9.34
N GLY A 97 -3.81 4.00 -10.20
CA GLY A 97 -4.78 3.13 -10.85
C GLY A 97 -4.94 1.79 -10.14
N ASP A 98 -6.09 1.17 -10.33
CA ASP A 98 -6.45 -0.14 -9.78
C ASP A 98 -6.74 -1.19 -10.86
N THR A 99 -6.70 -0.80 -12.13
CA THR A 99 -6.90 -1.70 -13.26
C THR A 99 -5.86 -1.44 -14.34
N VAL A 100 -5.33 -2.52 -14.94
CA VAL A 100 -4.45 -2.45 -16.11
C VAL A 100 -5.05 -3.32 -17.21
N HIS A 101 -5.36 -2.70 -18.34
CA HIS A 101 -5.71 -3.41 -19.56
C HIS A 101 -4.44 -3.70 -20.36
N ILE A 102 -4.06 -4.96 -20.46
CA ILE A 102 -2.86 -5.38 -21.20
C ILE A 102 -3.18 -5.34 -22.69
N ILE A 103 -2.49 -4.45 -23.40
CA ILE A 103 -2.65 -4.23 -24.84
C ILE A 103 -1.53 -4.88 -25.67
N TYR A 104 -0.43 -5.24 -25.02
CA TYR A 104 0.69 -5.92 -25.66
C TYR A 104 1.45 -6.78 -24.65
N SER A 105 1.88 -7.96 -25.12
CA SER A 105 2.75 -8.85 -24.37
C SER A 105 3.83 -9.41 -25.28
N ASN A 106 5.08 -9.39 -24.82
CA ASN A 106 6.19 -10.10 -25.43
C ASN A 106 6.77 -11.08 -24.42
N ASN A 107 7.16 -12.26 -24.88
CA ASN A 107 7.71 -13.31 -24.05
C ASN A 107 8.77 -14.07 -24.86
N SER A 108 9.97 -13.50 -24.93
CA SER A 108 11.11 -14.11 -25.63
C SER A 108 11.60 -15.36 -24.90
N GLY A 109 11.42 -15.43 -23.58
CA GLY A 109 11.86 -16.53 -22.73
C GLY A 109 10.92 -17.74 -22.61
N ARG A 110 9.82 -17.83 -23.37
CA ARG A 110 8.79 -18.88 -23.20
C ARG A 110 9.33 -20.30 -23.33
N TYR A 111 10.31 -20.51 -24.22
CA TYR A 111 10.83 -21.84 -24.56
C TYR A 111 12.19 -22.15 -23.91
N GLU A 112 12.69 -21.27 -23.04
CA GLU A 112 13.98 -21.46 -22.32
C GLU A 112 15.15 -21.85 -23.23
N ILE A 113 15.19 -21.27 -24.45
CA ILE A 113 16.26 -21.55 -25.40
C ILE A 113 17.60 -21.03 -24.83
N PRO A 114 18.65 -21.88 -24.71
CA PRO A 114 19.96 -21.46 -24.24
C PRO A 114 20.54 -20.33 -25.09
N GLY A 115 21.12 -19.30 -24.44
CA GLY A 115 21.68 -18.12 -25.11
C GLY A 115 20.66 -17.19 -25.77
N GLY A 116 19.37 -17.53 -25.75
CA GLY A 116 18.29 -16.66 -26.22
C GLY A 116 17.98 -15.55 -25.22
N ASP A 117 17.39 -14.46 -25.70
CA ASP A 117 16.80 -13.48 -24.81
C ASP A 117 15.62 -14.09 -24.03
N LYS A 118 15.49 -13.70 -22.76
CA LYS A 118 14.51 -14.26 -21.82
C LYS A 118 13.60 -13.23 -21.18
N GLU A 119 13.53 -12.02 -21.74
CA GLU A 119 12.67 -10.96 -21.24
C GLU A 119 11.17 -11.30 -21.40
N ILE A 120 10.40 -10.98 -20.36
CA ILE A 120 8.94 -10.95 -20.42
C ILE A 120 8.52 -9.50 -20.25
N ILE A 121 7.74 -9.00 -21.20
CA ILE A 121 7.25 -7.62 -21.24
C ILE A 121 5.73 -7.63 -21.30
N PHE A 122 5.11 -6.82 -20.45
CA PHE A 122 3.70 -6.43 -20.58
C PHE A 122 3.63 -4.92 -20.76
N VAL A 123 2.76 -4.48 -21.66
CA VAL A 123 2.40 -3.06 -21.81
C VAL A 123 0.89 -2.96 -21.68
N GLY A 124 0.45 -2.01 -20.86
CA GLY A 124 -0.97 -1.83 -20.58
C GLY A 124 -1.37 -0.38 -20.39
N ASN A 125 -2.66 -0.13 -20.60
CA ASN A 125 -3.29 1.13 -20.22
C ASN A 125 -3.79 1.00 -18.78
N VAL A 126 -3.54 2.01 -17.96
CA VAL A 126 -3.90 2.04 -16.54
C VAL A 126 -5.18 2.82 -16.36
N TYR A 127 -6.08 2.28 -15.55
CA TYR A 127 -7.38 2.87 -15.25
C TYR A 127 -7.61 2.98 -13.75
N ARG A 128 -8.41 3.96 -13.36
CA ARG A 128 -9.10 4.02 -12.07
C ARG A 128 -10.56 3.65 -12.28
N CYS A 129 -10.98 2.54 -11.70
CA CYS A 129 -12.37 2.11 -11.68
C CYS A 129 -12.95 2.37 -10.28
N GLU A 130 -14.17 2.90 -10.22
CA GLU A 130 -14.87 3.15 -8.94
C GLU A 130 -15.31 1.84 -8.28
#